data_AF-A0A177CV52-F1
#
_entry.id   AF-A0A177CV52-F1
#
_cell.length_a   1.000
_cell.length_b   1.000
_cell.length_c   1.000
_cell.angle_alpha   90.00
_cell.angle_beta   90.00
_cell.angle_gamma   90.00
#
_symmetry.space_group_name_H-M   'P 1'
#
loop_
_entity.id
_entity.type
_entity.pdbx_description
1 polymer ?
#
loop_
_entity_poly.entity_id
_entity_poly.type
_entity_poly.pdbx_seq_one_letter_code
_entity_poly.pdbx_strand_id
1 'polypeptide(L)'
;MSDENVLPIGPGGTFLHDLNITRELVILGSANIGLSQHCASVIRVKKRDRPWLALILVDPPISSVYTSNDAERRRFRLDLRNYLGTHDNSVEPRPFSEWQDEDAETSSVAQRGMFDDLQQYWNRERPPSFNSSDPSIQSLSYHMLRVVAAEWVRYIAAMQKCLKQYEHSHDQLPATSLGIYDRDLHELMGWRRRTLSSQSKIKSVLRFLAADQKTGEQQNYDLKYLSEDFEHIQERISAIGQHLESTIPVIMSFVQIVDARRAFAETTNMSRLTVLALVFVPLTFVSSLFSMNTENLPGSRGFWVYFAVAIPLTGLVVLVARPPPVVAALVMRVSQWIRKLERGVEYDA
;
A
#
# COMPACT_ATOMS: atom_id res chain seq x y z
N MET A 1 -29.12 6.89 15.04
CA MET A 1 -28.03 7.29 14.12
C MET A 1 -26.75 6.98 14.85
N SER A 2 -26.42 5.70 14.81
CA SER A 2 -25.28 5.07 15.49
C SER A 2 -24.07 5.22 14.58
N ASP A 3 -22.96 5.66 15.17
CA ASP A 3 -21.64 5.74 14.55
C ASP A 3 -21.37 4.53 13.64
N GLU A 4 -21.39 4.76 12.34
CA GLU A 4 -20.97 3.80 11.34
C GLU A 4 -19.53 3.39 11.62
N ASN A 5 -19.31 2.11 11.93
CA ASN A 5 -18.25 1.24 11.42
C ASN A 5 -16.95 1.88 10.88
N VAL A 6 -16.37 2.84 11.60
CA VAL A 6 -14.99 3.27 11.35
C VAL A 6 -14.10 2.27 12.08
N LEU A 7 -13.44 1.39 11.32
CA LEU A 7 -12.35 0.57 11.85
C LEU A 7 -11.36 1.49 12.58
N PRO A 8 -11.01 1.24 13.85
CA PRO A 8 -10.23 2.18 14.67
C PRO A 8 -8.74 2.23 14.32
N ILE A 9 -8.35 1.58 13.22
CA ILE A 9 -6.99 1.57 12.71
C ILE A 9 -7.08 2.02 11.27
N GLY A 10 -6.22 2.96 10.89
CA GLY A 10 -6.12 3.43 9.53
C GLY A 10 -5.88 2.27 8.53
N PRO A 11 -6.13 2.50 7.24
CA PRO A 11 -5.86 1.55 6.18
C PRO A 11 -4.42 1.02 6.27
N GLY A 12 -4.26 -0.31 6.34
CA GLY A 12 -2.99 -0.98 6.65
C GLY A 12 -2.87 -1.54 8.08
N GLY A 13 -3.91 -1.40 8.90
CA GLY A 13 -3.99 -2.04 10.22
C GLY A 13 -3.94 -3.57 10.14
N THR A 14 -3.20 -4.17 11.06
CA THR A 14 -3.06 -5.63 11.16
C THR A 14 -3.80 -6.13 12.39
N PHE A 15 -4.65 -7.12 12.17
CA PHE A 15 -5.39 -7.79 13.23
C PHE A 15 -4.75 -9.14 13.50
N LEU A 16 -4.67 -9.49 14.78
CA LEU A 16 -4.22 -10.79 15.22
C LEU A 16 -5.42 -11.69 15.44
N HIS A 17 -5.30 -12.91 14.95
CA HIS A 17 -6.23 -13.99 15.24
C HIS A 17 -5.72 -14.79 16.44
N ASP A 18 -6.53 -14.90 17.50
CA ASP A 18 -6.19 -15.68 18.70
C ASP A 18 -6.24 -17.18 18.38
N LEU A 19 -5.13 -17.69 17.84
CA LEU A 19 -4.85 -19.11 17.60
C LEU A 19 -3.61 -19.54 18.40
N ASN A 20 -3.42 -20.85 18.50
CA ASN A 20 -2.19 -21.42 19.08
C ASN A 20 -0.92 -20.93 18.36
N ILE A 21 -1.06 -20.52 17.09
CA ILE A 21 -0.05 -19.77 16.33
C ILE A 21 -0.75 -18.50 15.81
N THR A 22 -0.38 -17.33 16.32
CA THR A 22 -0.97 -16.06 15.89
C THR A 22 -0.83 -15.85 14.38
N ARG A 23 -1.96 -15.73 13.68
CA ARG A 23 -2.01 -15.39 12.26
C ARG A 23 -2.42 -13.94 12.09
N GLU A 24 -1.78 -13.29 11.12
CA GLU A 24 -2.04 -11.89 10.80
C GLU A 24 -3.12 -11.79 9.72
N LEU A 25 -4.16 -10.99 10.01
CA LEU A 25 -5.14 -10.54 9.04
C LEU A 25 -4.77 -9.11 8.63
N VAL A 26 -4.44 -8.94 7.35
CA VAL A 26 -4.10 -7.63 6.79
C VAL A 26 -5.31 -7.09 6.05
N ILE A 27 -5.88 -5.98 6.53
CA ILE A 27 -6.97 -5.30 5.83
C ILE A 27 -6.36 -4.41 4.74
N LEU A 28 -6.84 -4.56 3.51
CA LEU A 28 -6.53 -3.68 2.41
C LEU A 28 -7.43 -2.45 2.52
N GLY A 29 -6.88 -1.24 2.43
CA GLY A 29 -7.67 -0.02 2.58
C GLY A 29 -8.40 0.39 1.29
N SER A 30 -7.90 -0.01 0.12
CA SER A 30 -8.57 0.24 -1.16
C SER A 30 -9.86 -0.55 -1.31
N ALA A 31 -9.87 -1.84 -0.98
CA ALA A 31 -11.05 -2.70 -1.08
C ALA A 31 -11.36 -3.30 0.28
N ASN A 32 -12.65 -3.41 0.67
CA ASN A 32 -13.14 -4.13 1.87
C ASN A 32 -12.79 -5.64 1.81
N ILE A 33 -11.51 -5.96 1.73
CA ILE A 33 -10.91 -7.26 1.48
C ILE A 33 -9.76 -7.39 2.48
N GLY A 34 -9.83 -8.43 3.29
CA GLY A 34 -8.73 -8.85 4.16
C GLY A 34 -7.93 -9.98 3.53
N LEU A 35 -6.62 -9.96 3.72
CA LEU A 35 -5.76 -11.11 3.43
C LEU A 35 -5.47 -11.84 4.74
N SER A 36 -5.94 -13.08 4.84
CA SER A 36 -5.63 -14.00 5.95
C SER A 36 -4.59 -15.02 5.50
N GLN A 37 -3.60 -15.29 6.36
CA GLN A 37 -2.65 -16.37 6.11
C GLN A 37 -3.07 -17.64 6.83
N HIS A 38 -3.27 -18.71 6.06
CA HIS A 38 -3.49 -20.06 6.55
C HIS A 38 -2.30 -20.95 6.19
N CYS A 39 -2.03 -21.94 7.04
CA CYS A 39 -1.05 -22.98 6.79
C CYS A 39 -1.72 -24.35 6.82
N ALA A 40 -1.22 -25.22 5.94
CA ALA A 40 -1.52 -26.64 5.95
C ALA A 40 -0.21 -27.42 5.80
N SER A 41 -0.08 -28.54 6.52
CA SER A 41 1.10 -29.38 6.49
C SER A 41 0.72 -30.84 6.40
N VAL A 42 1.49 -31.60 5.61
CA VAL A 42 1.29 -33.03 5.40
C VAL A 42 2.55 -33.76 5.81
N ILE A 43 2.43 -34.71 6.72
CA ILE A 43 3.52 -35.54 7.21
C ILE A 43 3.17 -36.98 6.92
N ARG A 44 4.07 -37.69 6.22
CA ARG A 44 3.98 -39.14 6.01
C ARG A 44 5.04 -39.84 6.83
N VAL A 45 4.64 -40.83 7.61
CA VAL A 45 5.52 -41.70 8.40
C VAL A 45 5.36 -43.13 7.90
N LYS A 46 6.45 -43.71 7.39
CA LYS A 46 6.52 -45.12 6.98
C LYS A 46 7.42 -45.87 7.96
N LYS A 47 6.87 -46.84 8.68
CA LYS A 47 7.65 -47.74 9.56
C LYS A 47 7.86 -49.07 8.82
N ARG A 48 9.02 -49.71 8.98
CA ARG A 48 9.40 -50.95 8.25
C ARG A 48 8.39 -52.10 8.39
N ASP A 49 7.59 -52.10 9.46
CA ASP A 49 6.77 -53.24 9.90
C ASP A 49 5.32 -52.86 10.22
N ARG A 50 4.88 -51.65 9.85
CA ARG A 50 3.51 -51.16 10.05
C ARG A 50 2.98 -50.51 8.78
N PRO A 51 1.64 -50.47 8.57
CA PRO A 51 1.05 -49.66 7.52
C PRO A 51 1.51 -48.20 7.65
N TRP A 52 1.53 -47.50 6.52
CA TRP A 52 1.88 -46.08 6.47
C TRP A 52 0.88 -45.26 7.30
N LEU A 53 1.37 -44.19 7.93
CA LEU A 53 0.55 -43.22 8.63
C LEU A 53 0.77 -41.85 7.98
N ALA A 54 -0.32 -41.16 7.61
CA ALA A 54 -0.28 -39.79 7.15
C ALA A 54 -1.02 -38.89 8.15
N LEU A 55 -0.43 -37.76 8.48
CA LEU A 55 -1.02 -36.71 9.30
C LEU A 55 -1.13 -35.45 8.46
N ILE A 56 -2.35 -34.94 8.32
CA ILE A 56 -2.64 -33.67 7.64
C ILE A 56 -3.11 -32.69 8.72
N LEU A 57 -2.37 -31.60 8.91
CA LEU A 57 -2.72 -30.54 9.85
C LEU A 57 -3.11 -29.30 9.06
N VAL A 58 -4.24 -28.70 9.43
CA VAL A 58 -4.84 -27.55 8.76
C VAL A 58 -5.25 -26.53 9.81
N ASP A 59 -5.03 -25.25 9.53
CA ASP A 59 -5.48 -24.17 10.40
C ASP A 59 -7.03 -24.14 10.49
N PRO A 60 -7.61 -23.80 11.65
CA PRO A 60 -9.06 -23.72 11.82
C PRO A 60 -9.69 -22.59 10.98
N PRO A 61 -11.02 -22.62 10.78
CA PRO A 61 -11.72 -21.58 10.03
C PRO A 61 -11.53 -20.19 10.66
N ILE A 62 -11.65 -19.18 9.80
CA ILE A 62 -11.57 -17.76 10.15
C ILE A 62 -12.65 -17.46 11.22
N SER A 63 -12.23 -17.15 12.45
CA SER A 63 -13.16 -16.81 13.53
C SER A 63 -13.63 -15.35 13.39
N SER A 64 -14.78 -15.03 13.98
CA SER A 64 -15.32 -13.66 13.96
C SER A 64 -14.66 -12.73 14.97
N VAL A 65 -13.75 -13.20 15.83
CA VAL A 65 -13.17 -12.42 16.93
C VAL A 65 -11.69 -12.15 16.67
N TYR A 66 -11.33 -10.88 16.61
CA TYR A 66 -9.99 -10.38 16.30
C TYR A 66 -9.45 -9.50 17.42
N THR A 67 -8.14 -9.52 17.63
CA THR A 67 -7.45 -8.58 18.51
C THR A 67 -6.66 -7.59 17.67
N SER A 68 -6.76 -6.29 17.98
CA SER A 68 -5.89 -5.28 17.35
C SER A 68 -4.44 -5.47 17.81
N ASN A 69 -3.49 -5.24 16.90
CA ASN A 69 -2.06 -5.21 17.19
C ASN A 69 -1.60 -3.91 17.89
N ASP A 70 -2.54 -3.04 18.29
CA ASP A 70 -2.24 -1.80 19.03
C ASP A 70 -1.99 -2.08 20.52
N ALA A 71 -1.34 -1.12 21.22
CA ALA A 71 -0.94 -1.23 22.63
C ALA A 71 -2.09 -1.62 23.58
N GLU A 72 -3.34 -1.29 23.20
CA GLU A 72 -4.53 -1.58 23.98
C GLU A 72 -5.20 -2.94 23.69
N ARG A 73 -4.72 -3.71 22.68
CA ARG A 73 -5.23 -5.05 22.30
C ARG A 73 -6.77 -5.17 22.32
N ARG A 74 -7.46 -4.18 21.78
CA ARG A 74 -8.93 -4.17 21.74
C ARG A 74 -9.45 -5.37 20.91
N ARG A 75 -10.51 -6.02 21.39
CA ARG A 75 -11.19 -7.10 20.69
C ARG A 75 -12.27 -6.55 19.78
N PHE A 76 -12.33 -7.06 18.56
CA PHE A 76 -13.30 -6.69 17.53
C PHE A 76 -14.03 -7.92 17.04
N ARG A 77 -15.32 -7.75 16.75
CA ARG A 77 -16.10 -8.75 16.03
C ARG A 77 -16.19 -8.33 14.57
N LEU A 78 -15.61 -9.11 13.67
CA LEU A 78 -15.66 -8.89 12.23
C LEU A 78 -16.36 -10.09 11.60
N ASP A 79 -17.49 -9.83 10.94
CA ASP A 79 -18.18 -10.85 10.15
C ASP A 79 -17.54 -10.90 8.76
N LEU A 80 -16.51 -11.74 8.64
CA LEU A 80 -15.77 -11.94 7.41
C LEU A 80 -16.43 -13.04 6.56
N ARG A 81 -16.39 -12.83 5.24
CA ARG A 81 -16.83 -13.82 4.24
C ARG A 81 -15.68 -14.07 3.27
N ASN A 82 -15.56 -15.32 2.81
CA ASN A 82 -14.59 -15.68 1.79
C ASN A 82 -14.81 -14.86 0.51
N TYR A 83 -13.72 -14.28 0.00
CA TYR A 83 -13.77 -13.46 -1.21
C TYR A 83 -14.18 -14.33 -2.41
N LEU A 84 -15.23 -13.91 -3.14
CA LEU A 84 -15.84 -14.67 -4.24
C LEU A 84 -16.46 -16.04 -3.82
N GLY A 85 -16.98 -16.15 -2.59
CA GLY A 85 -17.84 -17.27 -2.17
C GLY A 85 -17.10 -18.50 -1.63
N THR A 86 -17.51 -19.72 -1.96
CA THR A 86 -16.82 -21.00 -1.62
C THR A 86 -16.39 -21.70 -2.91
N HIS A 87 -15.30 -22.48 -2.88
CA HIS A 87 -14.73 -23.15 -4.06
C HIS A 87 -15.57 -24.34 -4.58
N ASP A 88 -16.68 -24.64 -3.92
CA ASP A 88 -17.44 -25.85 -4.20
C ASP A 88 -18.28 -25.62 -5.46
N ASN A 89 -17.79 -26.13 -6.59
CA ASN A 89 -18.52 -26.26 -7.86
C ASN A 89 -19.71 -27.24 -7.76
N SER A 90 -20.05 -27.66 -6.54
CA SER A 90 -21.00 -28.73 -6.21
C SER A 90 -22.27 -28.19 -5.54
N VAL A 91 -22.38 -26.87 -5.40
CA VAL A 91 -23.70 -26.26 -5.23
C VAL A 91 -24.27 -26.14 -6.63
N GLU A 92 -25.33 -26.88 -6.91
CA GLU A 92 -26.12 -26.72 -8.13
C GLU A 92 -26.43 -25.22 -8.29
N PRO A 93 -26.18 -24.61 -9.46
CA PRO A 93 -26.42 -23.18 -9.63
C PRO A 93 -27.89 -22.91 -9.32
N ARG A 94 -28.14 -22.14 -8.25
CA ARG A 94 -29.50 -21.83 -7.81
C ARG A 94 -30.26 -21.17 -8.96
N PRO A 95 -31.50 -21.61 -9.27
CA PRO A 95 -32.35 -20.93 -10.24
C PRO A 95 -32.47 -19.44 -9.89
N PHE A 96 -32.50 -18.58 -10.90
CA PHE A 96 -32.57 -17.11 -10.72
C PHE A 96 -33.74 -16.67 -9.82
N SER A 97 -34.81 -17.47 -9.71
CA SER A 97 -35.98 -17.21 -8.87
C SER A 97 -35.76 -17.32 -7.36
N GLU A 98 -34.72 -18.03 -6.90
CA GLU A 98 -34.44 -18.26 -5.46
C GLU A 98 -33.46 -17.26 -4.85
N TRP A 99 -33.07 -16.22 -5.60
CA TRP A 99 -32.11 -15.20 -5.18
C TRP A 99 -32.66 -14.17 -4.18
N GLN A 100 -33.96 -14.18 -3.88
CA GLN A 100 -34.58 -13.16 -3.00
C GLN A 100 -34.39 -13.41 -1.50
N ASP A 101 -34.00 -14.62 -1.07
CA ASP A 101 -33.81 -14.96 0.34
C ASP A 101 -32.31 -15.03 0.71
N GLU A 102 -31.63 -13.88 0.78
CA GLU A 102 -30.17 -13.79 0.99
C GLU A 102 -29.68 -14.04 2.44
N ASP A 103 -30.56 -14.05 3.45
CA ASP A 103 -30.14 -13.74 4.83
C ASP A 103 -29.91 -14.92 5.78
N ALA A 104 -30.39 -16.14 5.49
CA ALA A 104 -30.40 -17.23 6.49
C ALA A 104 -29.37 -18.37 6.27
N GLU A 105 -29.10 -18.78 5.03
CA GLU A 105 -28.27 -19.98 4.76
C GLU A 105 -26.82 -19.68 4.36
N THR A 106 -26.54 -18.49 3.82
CA THR A 106 -25.20 -18.07 3.34
C THR A 106 -24.17 -18.03 4.47
N SER A 107 -24.60 -17.79 5.71
CA SER A 107 -23.77 -17.78 6.92
C SER A 107 -23.16 -19.15 7.24
N SER A 108 -23.85 -20.25 6.94
CA SER A 108 -23.38 -21.61 7.27
C SER A 108 -22.30 -22.12 6.30
N VAL A 109 -22.34 -21.67 5.05
CA VAL A 109 -21.39 -22.06 3.99
C VAL A 109 -20.16 -21.16 3.99
N ALA A 110 -20.30 -19.91 4.44
CA ALA A 110 -19.20 -18.94 4.54
C ALA A 110 -18.16 -19.26 5.63
N GLN A 111 -18.49 -20.14 6.58
CA GLN A 111 -17.61 -20.53 7.69
C GLN A 111 -16.88 -21.87 7.49
N ARG A 112 -17.05 -22.53 6.34
CA ARG A 112 -16.33 -23.79 6.07
C ARG A 112 -14.83 -23.53 6.00
N GLY A 113 -14.08 -24.26 6.82
CA GLY A 113 -12.63 -24.20 6.83
C GLY A 113 -12.03 -25.12 5.78
N MET A 114 -10.73 -24.96 5.49
CA MET A 114 -10.00 -25.87 4.59
C MET A 114 -10.11 -27.34 5.05
N PHE A 115 -10.28 -27.60 6.35
CA PHE A 115 -10.52 -28.96 6.86
C PHE A 115 -11.82 -29.58 6.34
N ASP A 116 -12.92 -28.84 6.35
CA ASP A 116 -14.23 -29.31 5.89
C ASP A 116 -14.20 -29.58 4.38
N ASP A 117 -13.56 -28.67 3.63
CA ASP A 117 -13.35 -28.81 2.19
C ASP A 117 -12.55 -30.10 1.89
N LEU A 118 -11.46 -30.33 2.62
CA LEU A 118 -10.66 -31.55 2.45
C LEU A 118 -11.46 -32.81 2.78
N GLN A 119 -12.20 -32.82 3.90
CA GLN A 119 -13.04 -33.97 4.26
C GLN A 119 -14.06 -34.27 3.16
N GLN A 120 -14.67 -33.24 2.58
CA GLN A 120 -15.61 -33.37 1.48
C GLN A 120 -14.94 -33.91 0.20
N TYR A 121 -13.76 -33.40 -0.16
CA TYR A 121 -13.01 -33.89 -1.32
C TYR A 121 -12.64 -35.36 -1.18
N TRP A 122 -12.08 -35.76 -0.03
CA TRP A 122 -11.70 -37.15 0.23
C TRP A 122 -12.89 -38.11 0.28
N ASN A 123 -14.07 -37.64 0.70
CA ASN A 123 -15.30 -38.44 0.71
C ASN A 123 -15.90 -38.62 -0.69
N ARG A 124 -15.70 -37.65 -1.59
CA ARG A 124 -16.25 -37.68 -2.95
C ARG A 124 -15.38 -38.49 -3.89
N GLU A 125 -14.10 -38.16 -3.96
CA GLU A 125 -13.17 -38.71 -4.94
C GLU A 125 -11.86 -39.04 -4.25
N ARG A 126 -11.35 -40.25 -4.50
CA ARG A 126 -9.96 -40.55 -4.14
C ARG A 126 -9.05 -39.92 -5.19
N PRO A 127 -7.89 -39.35 -4.79
CA PRO A 127 -6.96 -38.82 -5.77
C PRO A 127 -6.62 -39.92 -6.77
N PRO A 128 -6.65 -39.64 -8.09
CA PRO A 128 -6.33 -40.64 -9.10
C PRO A 128 -4.88 -41.16 -8.99
N SER A 129 -3.98 -40.34 -8.43
CA SER A 129 -2.60 -40.70 -8.11
C SER A 129 -2.43 -41.44 -6.77
N PHE A 130 -3.53 -41.72 -6.05
CA PHE A 130 -3.47 -42.33 -4.72
C PHE A 130 -3.38 -43.85 -4.80
N ASN A 131 -2.23 -44.38 -4.38
CA ASN A 131 -2.06 -45.81 -4.15
C ASN A 131 -2.27 -46.15 -2.67
N SER A 132 -3.26 -47.01 -2.37
CA SER A 132 -3.58 -47.46 -1.01
C SER A 132 -2.44 -48.21 -0.32
N SER A 133 -1.53 -48.83 -1.08
CA SER A 133 -0.43 -49.64 -0.54
C SER A 133 0.82 -48.81 -0.18
N ASP A 134 1.14 -47.78 -0.97
CA ASP A 134 2.22 -46.84 -0.66
C ASP A 134 1.94 -45.45 -1.25
N PRO A 135 1.25 -44.56 -0.50
CA PRO A 135 0.89 -43.26 -1.03
C PRO A 135 2.09 -42.31 -1.01
N SER A 136 2.41 -41.69 -2.15
CA SER A 136 3.40 -40.61 -2.20
C SER A 136 2.94 -39.40 -1.38
N ILE A 137 3.88 -38.56 -0.93
CA ILE A 137 3.52 -37.32 -0.23
C ILE A 137 2.69 -36.41 -1.17
N GLN A 138 2.93 -36.52 -2.48
CA GLN A 138 2.23 -35.73 -3.50
C GLN A 138 0.80 -36.18 -3.73
N SER A 139 0.55 -37.48 -3.74
CA SER A 139 -0.82 -37.99 -3.88
C SER A 139 -1.66 -37.67 -2.64
N LEU A 140 -1.05 -37.69 -1.45
CA LEU A 140 -1.69 -37.23 -0.21
C LEU A 140 -1.97 -35.72 -0.23
N SER A 141 -1.10 -34.91 -0.82
CA SER A 141 -1.27 -33.46 -0.89
C SER A 141 -2.12 -32.99 -2.07
N TYR A 142 -2.58 -33.88 -2.96
CA TYR A 142 -3.32 -33.52 -4.18
C TYR A 142 -4.54 -32.62 -3.92
N HIS A 143 -5.47 -33.04 -3.04
CA HIS A 143 -6.65 -32.23 -2.73
C HIS A 143 -6.30 -30.92 -2.02
N MET A 144 -5.29 -30.94 -1.14
CA MET A 144 -4.80 -29.74 -0.48
C MET A 144 -4.24 -28.73 -1.48
N LEU A 145 -3.46 -29.20 -2.45
CA LEU A 145 -2.90 -28.37 -3.50
C LEU A 145 -3.98 -27.82 -4.44
N ARG A 146 -5.07 -28.57 -4.70
CA ARG A 146 -6.24 -28.05 -5.43
C ARG A 146 -6.93 -26.91 -4.69
N VAL A 147 -7.15 -27.05 -3.38
CA VAL A 147 -7.73 -25.98 -2.56
C VAL A 147 -6.79 -24.76 -2.55
N VAL A 148 -5.49 -24.98 -2.39
CA VAL A 148 -4.48 -23.91 -2.43
C VAL A 148 -4.45 -23.22 -3.79
N ALA A 149 -4.54 -23.95 -4.90
CA ALA A 149 -4.61 -23.37 -6.24
C ALA A 149 -5.86 -22.48 -6.40
N ALA A 150 -7.01 -22.92 -5.89
CA ALA A 150 -8.24 -22.14 -5.93
C ALA A 150 -8.14 -20.84 -5.10
N GLU A 151 -7.50 -20.89 -3.93
CA GLU A 151 -7.19 -19.69 -3.13
C GLU A 151 -6.21 -18.75 -3.84
N TRP A 152 -5.23 -19.27 -4.59
CA TRP A 152 -4.35 -18.44 -5.41
C TRP A 152 -5.10 -17.72 -6.54
N VAL A 153 -6.09 -18.37 -7.16
CA VAL A 153 -6.94 -17.73 -8.16
C VAL A 153 -7.73 -16.58 -7.55
N ARG A 154 -8.25 -16.74 -6.32
CA ARG A 154 -8.90 -15.66 -5.57
C ARG A 154 -7.96 -14.53 -5.22
N TYR A 155 -6.76 -14.87 -4.78
CA TYR A 155 -5.70 -13.91 -4.50
C TYR A 155 -5.36 -13.07 -5.74
N ILE A 156 -5.26 -13.70 -6.93
CA ILE A 156 -5.09 -13.00 -8.20
C ILE A 156 -6.27 -12.06 -8.47
N ALA A 157 -7.51 -12.53 -8.30
CA ALA A 157 -8.69 -11.69 -8.51
C ALA A 157 -8.75 -10.50 -7.55
N ALA A 158 -8.36 -10.68 -6.28
CA ALA A 158 -8.25 -9.60 -5.30
C ALA A 158 -7.18 -8.59 -5.72
N MET A 159 -6.01 -9.07 -6.16
CA MET A 159 -4.91 -8.22 -6.65
C MET A 159 -5.33 -7.40 -7.88
N GLN A 160 -6.01 -8.03 -8.85
CA GLN A 160 -6.54 -7.34 -10.04
C GLN A 160 -7.59 -6.30 -9.67
N LYS A 161 -8.48 -6.59 -8.73
CA LYS A 161 -9.48 -5.62 -8.27
C LYS A 161 -8.82 -4.40 -7.64
N CYS A 162 -7.82 -4.59 -6.76
CA CYS A 162 -7.09 -3.49 -6.14
C CYS A 162 -6.38 -2.63 -7.20
N LEU A 163 -5.75 -3.27 -8.19
CA LEU A 163 -5.08 -2.58 -9.29
C LEU A 163 -6.07 -1.79 -10.17
N LYS A 164 -7.19 -2.38 -10.56
CA LYS A 164 -8.23 -1.69 -11.36
C LYS A 164 -8.84 -0.52 -10.62
N GLN A 165 -9.06 -0.67 -9.32
CA GLN A 165 -9.54 0.42 -8.49
C GLN A 165 -8.55 1.58 -8.48
N TYR A 166 -7.26 1.29 -8.42
CA TYR A 166 -6.23 2.30 -8.53
C TYR A 166 -6.26 3.01 -9.89
N GLU A 167 -6.33 2.27 -10.99
CA GLU A 167 -6.42 2.84 -12.35
C GLU A 167 -7.63 3.78 -12.48
N HIS A 168 -8.79 3.39 -11.93
CA HIS A 168 -9.98 4.22 -11.94
C HIS A 168 -9.83 5.50 -11.08
N SER A 169 -9.22 5.38 -9.91
CA SER A 169 -8.92 6.53 -9.06
C SER A 169 -7.97 7.52 -9.76
N HIS A 170 -7.02 7.03 -10.57
CA HIS A 170 -6.08 7.87 -11.30
C HIS A 170 -6.76 8.79 -12.33
N ASP A 171 -7.81 8.30 -13.02
CA ASP A 171 -8.47 9.04 -14.10
C ASP A 171 -9.36 10.20 -13.62
N GLN A 172 -9.84 10.18 -12.37
CA GLN A 172 -10.94 11.05 -11.94
C GLN A 172 -10.58 12.19 -10.97
N LEU A 173 -9.33 12.34 -10.54
CA LEU A 173 -9.07 13.09 -9.30
C LEU A 173 -8.43 14.50 -9.47
N PRO A 174 -8.99 15.53 -8.78
CA PRO A 174 -8.38 16.84 -8.67
C PRO A 174 -7.14 16.83 -7.77
N ALA A 175 -6.19 17.75 -8.02
CA ALA A 175 -4.89 17.88 -7.33
C ALA A 175 -4.93 18.14 -5.81
N THR A 176 -6.12 18.12 -5.19
CA THR A 176 -6.37 18.55 -3.80
C THR A 176 -6.22 17.42 -2.78
N SER A 177 -6.20 16.14 -3.20
CA SER A 177 -6.27 14.98 -2.29
C SER A 177 -4.95 14.20 -2.16
N LEU A 178 -3.84 14.89 -1.92
CA LEU A 178 -2.51 14.26 -1.79
C LEU A 178 -2.42 13.12 -0.76
N GLY A 179 -3.16 13.23 0.35
CA GLY A 179 -3.18 12.17 1.39
C GLY A 179 -3.83 10.86 0.93
N ILE A 180 -4.75 10.91 -0.05
CA ILE A 180 -5.34 9.71 -0.64
C ILE A 180 -4.30 9.00 -1.52
N TYR A 181 -3.48 9.76 -2.26
CA TYR A 181 -2.40 9.21 -3.10
C TYR A 181 -1.34 8.49 -2.28
N ASP A 182 -0.94 9.04 -1.14
CA ASP A 182 0.09 8.42 -0.30
C ASP A 182 -0.34 7.05 0.20
N ARG A 183 -1.60 6.93 0.68
CA ARG A 183 -2.17 5.64 1.08
C ARG A 183 -2.19 4.64 -0.07
N ASP A 184 -2.74 5.04 -1.22
CA ASP A 184 -2.92 4.14 -2.35
C ASP A 184 -1.56 3.68 -2.91
N LEU A 185 -0.55 4.56 -2.90
CA LEU A 185 0.83 4.22 -3.26
C LEU A 185 1.44 3.22 -2.27
N HIS A 186 1.23 3.39 -0.96
CA HIS A 186 1.69 2.43 0.05
C HIS A 186 1.08 1.04 -0.15
N GLU A 187 -0.20 0.97 -0.54
CA GLU A 187 -0.86 -0.30 -0.86
C GLU A 187 -0.30 -0.95 -2.13
N LEU A 188 -0.08 -0.18 -3.20
CA LEU A 188 0.55 -0.68 -4.42
C LEU A 188 1.97 -1.19 -4.16
N MET A 189 2.76 -0.47 -3.35
CA MET A 189 4.07 -0.94 -2.90
C MET A 189 3.96 -2.22 -2.06
N GLY A 190 2.92 -2.34 -1.23
CA GLY A 190 2.58 -3.57 -0.52
C GLY A 190 2.33 -4.74 -1.47
N TRP A 191 1.49 -4.55 -2.49
CA TRP A 191 1.21 -5.55 -3.52
C TRP A 191 2.43 -5.92 -4.35
N ARG A 192 3.29 -4.96 -4.69
CA ARG A 192 4.59 -5.21 -5.35
C ARG A 192 5.45 -6.17 -4.52
N ARG A 193 5.64 -5.87 -3.23
CA ARG A 193 6.41 -6.74 -2.31
C ARG A 193 5.78 -8.13 -2.17
N ARG A 194 4.45 -8.20 -2.03
CA ARG A 194 3.73 -9.47 -1.89
C ARG A 194 3.79 -10.32 -3.16
N THR A 195 3.82 -9.71 -4.34
CA THR A 195 3.97 -10.43 -5.61
C THR A 195 5.28 -11.22 -5.63
N LEU A 196 6.40 -10.60 -5.24
CA LEU A 196 7.70 -11.28 -5.18
C LEU A 196 7.69 -12.48 -4.21
N SER A 197 7.09 -12.30 -3.03
CA SER A 197 6.93 -13.39 -2.05
C SER A 197 6.05 -14.51 -2.61
N SER A 198 4.94 -14.16 -3.26
CA SER A 198 3.99 -15.10 -3.85
C SER A 198 4.63 -15.96 -4.93
N GLN A 199 5.41 -15.33 -5.82
CA GLN A 199 6.17 -16.05 -6.84
C GLN A 199 7.16 -17.05 -6.24
N SER A 200 7.86 -16.67 -5.16
CA SER A 200 8.78 -17.57 -4.48
C SER A 200 8.07 -18.77 -3.85
N LYS A 201 6.88 -18.57 -3.28
CA LYS A 201 6.03 -19.63 -2.71
C LYS A 201 5.56 -20.60 -3.79
N ILE A 202 5.03 -20.10 -4.90
CA ILE A 202 4.54 -20.94 -6.01
C ILE A 202 5.68 -21.69 -6.69
N LYS A 203 6.84 -21.05 -6.90
CA LYS A 203 8.04 -21.73 -7.39
C LYS A 203 8.47 -22.90 -6.51
N SER A 204 8.28 -22.79 -5.19
CA SER A 204 8.58 -23.89 -4.26
C SER A 204 7.61 -25.07 -4.44
N VAL A 205 6.31 -24.78 -4.65
CA VAL A 205 5.29 -25.80 -4.96
C VAL A 205 5.56 -26.47 -6.31
N LEU A 206 5.90 -25.69 -7.34
CA LEU A 206 6.26 -26.23 -8.66
C LEU A 206 7.50 -27.13 -8.59
N ARG A 207 8.54 -26.73 -7.84
CA ARG A 207 9.71 -27.58 -7.60
C ARG A 207 9.35 -28.88 -6.88
N PHE A 208 8.43 -28.82 -5.92
CA PHE A 208 7.93 -30.01 -5.25
C PHE A 208 7.23 -30.93 -6.25
N LEU A 209 6.27 -30.44 -7.03
CA LEU A 209 5.57 -31.23 -8.06
C LEU A 209 6.52 -31.82 -9.12
N ALA A 210 7.52 -31.05 -9.55
CA ALA A 210 8.52 -31.50 -10.53
C ALA A 210 9.48 -32.59 -9.99
N ALA A 211 9.62 -32.75 -8.68
CA ALA A 211 10.51 -33.76 -8.09
C ALA A 211 10.01 -35.21 -8.32
N ASP A 212 8.69 -35.41 -8.42
CA ASP A 212 8.07 -36.72 -8.60
C ASP A 212 8.07 -37.19 -10.06
N GLN A 213 7.94 -36.24 -11.00
CA GLN A 213 8.07 -36.51 -12.44
C GLN A 213 9.42 -37.18 -12.80
N LYS A 214 10.47 -36.96 -12.00
CA LYS A 214 11.79 -37.56 -12.22
C LYS A 214 11.94 -38.98 -11.66
N THR A 215 11.02 -39.41 -10.79
CA THR A 215 11.16 -40.64 -9.99
C THR A 215 10.19 -41.74 -10.40
N GLY A 216 9.05 -41.41 -11.04
CA GLY A 216 8.03 -42.39 -11.44
C GLY A 216 8.07 -42.80 -12.91
N GLU A 217 8.13 -44.10 -13.20
CA GLU A 217 7.90 -44.68 -14.54
C GLU A 217 6.42 -44.64 -14.99
N GLN A 218 5.50 -44.30 -14.08
CA GLN A 218 4.07 -44.16 -14.39
C GLN A 218 3.70 -42.67 -14.50
N GLN A 219 3.29 -42.25 -15.71
CA GLN A 219 2.82 -40.88 -15.96
C GLN A 219 1.54 -40.60 -15.15
N ASN A 220 1.67 -39.91 -14.02
CA ASN A 220 0.53 -39.35 -13.29
C ASN A 220 0.04 -38.10 -14.02
N TYR A 221 -0.90 -38.27 -14.98
CA TYR A 221 -1.47 -37.18 -15.75
C TYR A 221 -2.10 -36.09 -14.87
N ASP A 222 -2.70 -36.44 -13.72
CA ASP A 222 -3.36 -35.48 -12.84
C ASP A 222 -2.41 -34.56 -12.06
N LEU A 223 -1.23 -35.08 -11.68
CA LEU A 223 -0.18 -34.24 -11.08
C LEU A 223 0.42 -33.30 -12.13
N LYS A 224 0.43 -33.71 -13.40
CA LYS A 224 0.84 -32.87 -14.51
C LYS A 224 -0.14 -31.71 -14.72
N TYR A 225 -1.46 -31.97 -14.77
CA TYR A 225 -2.46 -30.91 -14.88
C TYR A 225 -2.37 -29.92 -13.71
N LEU A 226 -2.19 -30.43 -12.49
CA LEU A 226 -1.98 -29.57 -11.32
C LEU A 226 -0.71 -28.72 -11.44
N SER A 227 0.37 -29.27 -12.00
CA SER A 227 1.58 -28.48 -12.26
C SER A 227 1.36 -27.40 -13.31
N GLU A 228 0.63 -27.69 -14.39
CA GLU A 228 0.24 -26.72 -15.42
C GLU A 228 -0.64 -25.60 -14.83
N ASP A 229 -1.57 -25.93 -13.93
CA ASP A 229 -2.38 -24.95 -13.21
C ASP A 229 -1.51 -23.98 -12.37
N PHE A 230 -0.54 -24.52 -11.64
CA PHE A 230 0.39 -23.68 -10.86
C PHE A 230 1.34 -22.85 -11.74
N GLU A 231 1.72 -23.35 -12.91
CA GLU A 231 2.49 -22.58 -13.91
C GLU A 231 1.65 -21.40 -14.43
N HIS A 232 0.38 -21.63 -14.77
CA HIS A 232 -0.53 -20.57 -15.19
C HIS A 232 -0.77 -19.52 -14.10
N ILE A 233 -0.93 -19.95 -12.83
CA ILE A 233 -1.04 -19.04 -11.69
C ILE A 233 0.24 -18.20 -11.55
N GLN A 234 1.41 -18.83 -11.71
CA GLN A 234 2.71 -18.15 -11.65
C GLN A 234 2.85 -17.10 -12.76
N GLU A 235 2.44 -17.42 -13.99
CA GLU A 235 2.45 -16.50 -15.13
C GLU A 235 1.54 -15.30 -14.88
N ARG A 236 0.31 -15.53 -14.39
CA ARG A 236 -0.63 -14.47 -14.06
C ARG A 236 -0.11 -13.52 -12.98
N ILE A 237 0.48 -14.07 -11.91
CA ILE A 237 1.09 -13.25 -10.85
C ILE A 237 2.30 -12.49 -11.40
N SER A 238 3.07 -13.09 -12.30
CA SER A 238 4.18 -12.41 -12.97
C SER A 238 3.73 -11.26 -13.87
N ALA A 239 2.67 -11.45 -14.65
CA ALA A 239 2.11 -10.41 -15.50
C ALA A 239 1.61 -9.21 -14.68
N ILE A 240 0.87 -9.47 -13.59
CA ILE A 240 0.39 -8.41 -12.70
C ILE A 240 1.57 -7.73 -11.97
N GLY A 241 2.59 -8.51 -11.59
CA GLY A 241 3.82 -7.98 -11.04
C GLY A 241 4.53 -7.01 -11.98
N GLN A 242 4.70 -7.38 -13.24
CA GLN A 242 5.31 -6.52 -14.26
C GLN A 242 4.51 -5.25 -14.48
N HIS A 243 3.17 -5.34 -14.49
CA HIS A 243 2.29 -4.17 -14.59
C HIS A 243 2.43 -3.24 -13.38
N LEU A 244 2.57 -3.77 -12.17
CA LEU A 244 2.86 -2.96 -10.98
C LEU A 244 4.22 -2.27 -11.07
N GLU A 245 5.26 -2.97 -11.54
CA GLU A 245 6.61 -2.41 -11.70
C GLU A 245 6.66 -1.28 -12.73
N SER A 246 5.86 -1.33 -13.80
CA SER A 246 5.78 -0.25 -14.78
C SER A 246 4.94 0.93 -14.31
N THR A 247 3.87 0.67 -13.55
CA THR A 247 2.91 1.71 -13.14
C THR A 247 3.40 2.51 -11.92
N ILE A 248 4.00 1.86 -10.92
CA ILE A 248 4.44 2.53 -9.67
C ILE A 248 5.37 3.74 -9.91
N PRO A 249 6.41 3.67 -10.77
CA PRO A 249 7.27 4.82 -11.04
C PRO A 249 6.53 6.01 -11.67
N VAL A 250 5.58 5.73 -12.57
CA VAL A 250 4.76 6.77 -13.22
C VAL A 250 3.95 7.52 -12.17
N ILE A 251 3.30 6.78 -11.27
CA ILE A 251 2.52 7.34 -10.16
C ILE A 251 3.40 8.18 -9.24
N MET A 252 4.56 7.64 -8.85
CA MET A 252 5.48 8.34 -7.97
C MET A 252 5.97 9.66 -8.59
N SER A 253 6.26 9.65 -9.89
CA SER A 253 6.66 10.87 -10.61
C SER A 253 5.53 11.90 -10.65
N PHE A 254 4.28 11.46 -10.83
CA PHE A 254 3.11 12.33 -10.81
C PHE A 254 2.91 12.97 -9.42
N VAL A 255 2.98 12.18 -8.35
CA VAL A 255 2.89 12.67 -6.97
C VAL A 255 3.97 13.71 -6.70
N GLN A 256 5.21 13.44 -7.09
CA GLN A 256 6.32 14.40 -6.96
C GLN A 256 6.07 15.71 -7.72
N ILE A 257 5.50 15.66 -8.93
CA ILE A 257 5.17 16.85 -9.71
C ILE A 257 4.06 17.66 -9.03
N VAL A 258 3.02 16.99 -8.53
CA VAL A 258 1.92 17.65 -7.81
C VAL A 258 2.43 18.32 -6.54
N ASP A 259 3.27 17.63 -5.77
CA ASP A 259 3.91 18.16 -4.57
C ASP A 259 4.80 19.36 -4.87
N ALA A 260 5.62 19.28 -5.92
CA ALA A 260 6.44 20.39 -6.35
C ALA A 260 5.58 21.62 -6.72
N ARG A 261 4.51 21.42 -7.50
CA ARG A 261 3.58 22.51 -7.85
C ARG A 261 2.91 23.13 -6.63
N ARG A 262 2.52 22.31 -5.65
CA ARG A 262 1.93 22.78 -4.40
C ARG A 262 2.93 23.58 -3.58
N ALA A 263 4.16 23.08 -3.42
CA ALA A 263 5.23 23.78 -2.73
C ALA A 263 5.59 25.10 -3.42
N PHE A 264 5.58 25.14 -4.77
CA PHE A 264 5.75 26.38 -5.51
C PHE A 264 4.62 27.37 -5.25
N ALA A 265 3.35 26.93 -5.28
CA ALA A 265 2.21 27.78 -4.99
C ALA A 265 2.28 28.35 -3.55
N GLU A 266 2.64 27.52 -2.58
CA GLU A 266 2.84 27.95 -1.19
C GLU A 266 3.98 28.97 -1.07
N THR A 267 5.11 28.73 -1.75
CA THR A 267 6.25 29.68 -1.80
C THR A 267 5.84 31.01 -2.42
N THR A 268 5.00 31.01 -3.46
CA THR A 268 4.50 32.26 -4.05
C THR A 268 3.61 33.04 -3.08
N ASN A 269 2.77 32.35 -2.31
CA ASN A 269 1.94 32.98 -1.29
C ASN A 269 2.79 33.53 -0.14
N MET A 270 3.80 32.79 0.33
CA MET A 270 4.77 33.27 1.30
C MET A 270 5.52 34.49 0.78
N SER A 271 5.95 34.48 -0.48
CA SER A 271 6.63 35.63 -1.08
C SER A 271 5.74 36.87 -1.13
N ARG A 272 4.42 36.74 -1.35
CA ARG A 272 3.50 37.88 -1.33
C ARG A 272 3.38 38.46 0.07
N LEU A 273 3.24 37.60 1.08
CA LEU A 273 3.17 38.00 2.49
C LEU A 273 4.46 38.72 2.93
N THR A 274 5.64 38.16 2.61
CA THR A 274 6.92 38.76 2.99
C THR A 274 7.13 40.12 2.34
N VAL A 275 6.72 40.29 1.07
CA VAL A 275 6.78 41.61 0.40
C VAL A 275 5.89 42.62 1.11
N LEU A 276 4.68 42.23 1.51
CA LEU A 276 3.77 43.10 2.27
C LEU A 276 4.38 43.51 3.62
N ALA A 277 4.96 42.56 4.35
CA ALA A 277 5.60 42.81 5.64
C ALA A 277 6.82 43.73 5.52
N LEU A 278 7.68 43.52 4.51
CA LEU A 278 8.85 44.35 4.25
C LEU A 278 8.49 45.81 3.95
N VAL A 279 7.28 46.07 3.44
CA VAL A 279 6.78 47.43 3.21
C VAL A 279 6.15 48.01 4.47
N PHE A 280 5.24 47.28 5.14
CA PHE A 280 4.49 47.85 6.27
C PHE A 280 5.29 47.99 7.56
N VAL A 281 6.23 47.09 7.85
CA VAL A 281 7.04 47.16 9.08
C VAL A 281 7.83 48.47 9.19
N PRO A 282 8.67 48.87 8.20
CA PRO A 282 9.41 50.13 8.29
C PRO A 282 8.49 51.36 8.26
N LEU A 283 7.42 51.35 7.46
CA LEU A 283 6.45 52.45 7.41
C LEU A 283 5.76 52.67 8.78
N THR A 284 5.39 51.59 9.45
CA THR A 284 4.76 51.62 10.78
C THR A 284 5.75 52.08 11.84
N PHE A 285 7.02 51.62 11.78
CA PHE A 285 8.06 52.06 12.70
C PHE A 285 8.31 53.57 12.60
N VAL A 286 8.44 54.09 11.37
CA VAL A 286 8.62 55.53 11.13
C VAL A 286 7.39 56.31 11.60
N SER A 287 6.18 55.81 11.32
CA SER A 287 4.94 56.44 11.80
C SER A 287 4.89 56.50 13.32
N SER A 288 5.23 55.41 14.02
CA SER A 288 5.31 55.37 15.48
C SER A 288 6.37 56.33 16.03
N LEU A 289 7.54 56.42 15.41
CA LEU A 289 8.63 57.29 15.85
C LEU A 289 8.24 58.78 15.72
N PHE A 290 7.64 59.17 14.59
CA PHE A 290 7.21 60.55 14.36
C PHE A 290 5.92 60.92 15.11
N SER A 291 5.08 59.94 15.47
CA SER A 291 3.90 60.17 16.32
C SER A 291 4.27 60.67 17.73
N MET A 292 5.51 60.51 18.17
CA MET A 292 5.99 61.01 19.45
C MET A 292 6.39 62.49 19.41
N ASN A 293 6.48 63.12 18.23
CA ASN A 293 6.90 64.51 18.07
C ASN A 293 5.73 65.38 17.58
N THR A 294 5.37 66.41 18.35
CA THR A 294 4.24 67.30 18.05
C THR A 294 4.48 68.23 16.85
N GLU A 295 5.74 68.47 16.44
CA GLU A 295 6.04 69.35 15.31
C GLU A 295 5.79 68.70 13.93
N ASN A 296 5.75 67.37 13.86
CA ASN A 296 5.63 66.60 12.61
C ASN A 296 4.27 65.89 12.44
N LEU A 297 3.26 66.35 13.20
CA LEU A 297 1.90 65.84 13.14
C LEU A 297 1.23 66.13 11.78
N PRO A 298 0.26 65.29 11.36
CA PRO A 298 -0.51 65.54 10.15
C PRO A 298 -1.24 66.89 10.23
N GLY A 299 -0.93 67.79 9.29
CA GLY A 299 -1.44 69.17 9.26
C GLY A 299 -0.42 70.25 9.66
N SER A 300 0.75 69.88 10.17
CA SER A 300 1.86 70.81 10.42
C SER A 300 2.72 71.05 9.17
N ARG A 301 3.53 72.12 9.19
CA ARG A 301 4.46 72.46 8.10
C ARG A 301 5.56 71.39 7.88
N GLY A 302 5.78 70.51 8.86
CA GLY A 302 6.81 69.46 8.87
C GLY A 302 6.34 68.08 8.36
N PHE A 303 5.06 67.92 8.00
CA PHE A 303 4.50 66.61 7.60
C PHE A 303 5.24 65.93 6.44
N TRP A 304 5.87 66.70 5.54
CA TRP A 304 6.63 66.16 4.41
C TRP A 304 7.89 65.37 4.84
N VAL A 305 8.44 65.65 6.03
CA VAL A 305 9.61 64.96 6.59
C VAL A 305 9.34 63.47 6.81
N TYR A 306 8.10 63.10 7.13
CA TYR A 306 7.69 61.70 7.23
C TYR A 306 7.96 60.94 5.92
N PHE A 307 7.49 61.47 4.78
CA PHE A 307 7.69 60.84 3.48
C PHE A 307 9.17 60.83 3.06
N ALA A 308 9.91 61.91 3.38
CA ALA A 308 11.32 62.03 3.08
C ALA A 308 12.18 60.99 3.81
N VAL A 309 11.75 60.46 4.96
CA VAL A 309 12.46 59.41 5.72
C VAL A 309 11.88 58.02 5.44
N ALA A 310 10.55 57.90 5.38
CA ALA A 310 9.86 56.62 5.24
C ALA A 310 10.13 55.92 3.90
N ILE A 311 10.13 56.65 2.79
CA ILE A 311 10.36 56.10 1.44
C ILE A 311 11.78 55.55 1.28
N PRO A 312 12.87 56.31 1.56
CA PRO A 312 14.23 55.79 1.39
C PRO A 312 14.54 54.66 2.37
N LEU A 313 14.03 54.72 3.61
CA LEU A 313 14.22 53.64 4.58
C LEU A 313 13.56 52.34 4.10
N THR A 314 12.30 52.41 3.64
CA THR A 314 11.59 51.24 3.11
C THR A 314 12.28 50.70 1.86
N GLY A 315 12.74 51.58 0.97
CA GLY A 315 13.52 51.19 -0.22
C GLY A 315 14.83 50.48 0.15
N LEU A 316 15.55 50.98 1.16
CA LEU A 316 16.78 50.35 1.66
C LEU A 316 16.50 48.96 2.25
N VAL A 317 15.46 48.82 3.07
CA VAL A 317 15.07 47.54 3.67
C VAL A 317 14.72 46.51 2.58
N VAL A 318 13.95 46.90 1.56
CA VAL A 318 13.61 46.01 0.44
C VAL A 318 14.85 45.67 -0.39
N LEU A 319 15.73 46.64 -0.67
CA LEU A 319 16.97 46.42 -1.43
C LEU A 319 17.89 45.42 -0.73
N VAL A 320 18.03 45.52 0.59
CA VAL A 320 18.86 44.62 1.40
C VAL A 320 18.20 43.23 1.51
N ALA A 321 16.89 43.16 1.74
CA ALA A 321 16.19 41.90 1.94
C ALA A 321 16.00 41.10 0.63
N ARG A 322 15.89 41.76 -0.52
CA ARG A 322 15.67 41.11 -1.82
C ARG A 322 16.48 41.81 -2.91
N PRO A 323 17.82 41.64 -2.94
CA PRO A 323 18.66 42.30 -3.91
C PRO A 323 18.26 41.86 -5.32
N PRO A 324 17.93 42.78 -6.23
CA PRO A 324 17.62 42.42 -7.61
C PRO A 324 18.83 41.70 -8.24
N PRO A 325 18.60 40.80 -9.22
CA PRO A 325 19.68 39.99 -9.80
C PRO A 325 20.80 40.83 -10.41
N VAL A 326 20.49 42.06 -10.84
CA VAL A 326 21.47 43.06 -11.30
C VAL A 326 22.41 43.51 -10.18
N VAL A 327 21.87 43.76 -8.98
CA VAL A 327 22.66 44.18 -7.80
C VAL A 327 23.45 42.99 -7.27
N ALA A 328 22.88 41.78 -7.23
CA ALA A 328 23.61 40.57 -6.86
C ALA A 328 24.79 40.29 -7.81
N ALA A 329 24.59 40.46 -9.12
CA ALA A 329 25.65 40.32 -10.12
C ALA A 329 26.74 41.41 -9.97
N LEU A 330 26.35 42.66 -9.66
CA LEU A 330 27.28 43.76 -9.38
C LEU A 330 28.09 43.51 -8.12
N VAL A 331 27.46 43.07 -7.03
CA VAL A 331 28.13 42.70 -5.78
C VAL A 331 29.11 41.56 -6.00
N MET A 332 28.73 40.54 -6.78
CA MET A 332 29.67 39.47 -7.15
C MET A 332 30.86 40.01 -7.95
N ARG A 333 30.64 40.87 -8.94
CA ARG A 333 31.73 41.49 -9.73
C ARG A 333 32.65 42.35 -8.88
N VAL A 334 32.10 43.15 -7.97
CA VAL A 334 32.89 43.99 -7.05
C VAL A 334 33.68 43.11 -6.07
N SER A 335 33.09 42.05 -5.53
CA SER A 335 33.80 41.11 -4.65
C SER A 335 34.96 40.40 -5.37
N GLN A 336 34.78 40.06 -6.65
CA GLN A 336 35.84 39.47 -7.47
C GLN A 336 36.95 40.48 -7.79
N TRP A 337 36.61 41.76 -7.97
CA TRP A 337 37.58 42.82 -8.19
C TRP A 337 38.39 43.13 -6.91
N ILE A 338 37.75 43.18 -5.75
CA ILE A 338 38.41 43.38 -4.45
C ILE A 338 39.37 42.22 -4.14
N ARG A 339 38.95 40.96 -4.35
CA ARG A 339 39.85 39.79 -4.20
C ARG A 339 41.00 39.74 -5.23
N LYS A 340 40.89 40.48 -6.33
CA LYS A 340 42.00 40.66 -7.29
C LYS A 340 42.97 41.73 -6.82
N LEU A 341 42.47 42.80 -6.19
CA LEU A 341 43.31 43.83 -5.57
C LEU A 341 44.09 43.29 -4.38
N GLU A 342 43.45 42.52 -3.49
CA GLU A 342 44.13 41.90 -2.35
C GLU A 342 45.27 40.95 -2.80
N ARG A 343 45.03 40.14 -3.84
CA ARG A 343 46.09 39.28 -4.41
C ARG A 343 47.15 40.03 -5.21
N GLY A 344 46.85 41.21 -5.75
CA GLY A 344 47.84 42.04 -6.43
C GLY A 344 48.82 42.70 -5.46
N VAL A 345 48.34 43.08 -4.27
CA VAL A 345 49.16 43.68 -3.21
C VAL A 345 50.13 42.67 -2.57
N GLU A 346 49.80 41.38 -2.59
CA GLU A 346 50.65 40.31 -2.02
C GLU A 346 51.81 39.88 -2.94
N TYR A 347 51.85 40.36 -4.20
CA TYR A 347 52.96 40.09 -5.14
C TYR A 347 53.98 41.24 -5.26
N ASP A 348 53.67 42.42 -4.71
CA ASP A 348 54.54 43.62 -4.71
C ASP A 348 55.17 43.92 -3.34
N ALA A 349 55.01 43.03 -2.36
CA ALA A 349 55.70 43.04 -1.06
C ALA A 349 56.69 41.87 -0.98
#